data_AF-A0A6A4S031-F1
#
_entry.id   AF-A0A6A4S031-F1
#
_cell.length_a   1.000
_cell.length_b   1.000
_cell.length_c   1.000
_cell.angle_alpha   90.00
_cell.angle_beta   90.00
_cell.angle_gamma   90.00
#
_symmetry.space_group_name_H-M   'P 1'
#
loop_
_entity.id
_entity.type
_entity.pdbx_description
1 polymer ?
#
loop_
_entity_poly.entity_id
_entity_poly.type
_entity_poly.pdbx_seq_one_letter_code
_entity_poly.pdbx_strand_id
1 'polypeptide(L)'
;MPLESAYKYALDQYTGEKWQDTVEYMEVSLRLYRLLRDSEAFCNLNCSSVRLEDEQRFVEFPELRAFGNVMKRAQCLKRCKQGLPAFRQTMPSRDTIDEFERREPYKYLQYAYFKSDKLAKAVSAAHTFLLKHPDDEMMQRNMAYYKSLPGAEEHLKDLETKSYETLFVRAVRAYNGENFRTSVSDMELALRDFFKVYDECLAASEGPRDVKDFKDFYPSIADHYIEVLERKVRCESDLTPVVGGFIVEKFVATMYHYLQFAYYKLTDLKNAVPCAVSYLLFDPSDEVMKNNVAYYKFHKNQWGLTEEDFLPRSEAVRYYNQTTLQQQMMDFSRQRLISDDEHNVDSVFIKLRCHRPPHGGSMTQGLWPSGQPSIKHDYILYEANAMHLLAVIRSVFSFLSCLYLPLLYCVSLFRDNALFIIFLPFPPPANFGNTSEKEKITVGERSLDKRHDEKQIVGSRSHGSRP
;
A
#
# COMPACT_ATOMS: atom_id res chain seq x y z
N MET A 1 -25.91 2.12 22.07
CA MET A 1 -25.86 0.71 21.66
C MET A 1 -24.39 0.35 21.46
N PRO A 2 -23.89 -0.72 22.12
CA PRO A 2 -22.54 -1.24 21.90
C PRO A 2 -22.35 -1.82 20.49
N LEU A 3 -21.11 -1.80 19.97
CA LEU A 3 -20.77 -2.34 18.64
C LEU A 3 -21.20 -3.80 18.48
N GLU A 4 -20.79 -4.65 19.42
CA GLU A 4 -21.06 -6.09 19.36
C GLU A 4 -22.56 -6.39 19.39
N SER A 5 -23.34 -5.65 20.18
CA SER A 5 -24.79 -5.81 20.22
C SER A 5 -25.45 -5.42 18.89
N ALA A 6 -25.02 -4.30 18.29
CA ALA A 6 -25.52 -3.87 16.98
C ALA A 6 -25.20 -4.91 15.90
N TYR A 7 -23.99 -5.45 15.93
CA TYR A 7 -23.54 -6.43 14.94
C TYR A 7 -24.26 -7.77 15.06
N LYS A 8 -24.34 -8.34 16.28
CA LYS A 8 -25.09 -9.59 16.52
C LYS A 8 -26.56 -9.46 16.13
N TYR A 9 -27.19 -8.35 16.50
CA TYR A 9 -28.57 -8.08 16.11
C TYR A 9 -28.75 -8.03 14.58
N ALA A 10 -27.81 -7.43 13.84
CA ALA A 10 -27.84 -7.40 12.38
C ALA A 10 -27.74 -8.81 11.78
N LEU A 11 -26.89 -9.68 12.34
CA LEU A 11 -26.76 -11.08 11.93
C LEU A 11 -28.04 -11.88 12.23
N ASP A 12 -28.64 -11.68 13.40
CA ASP A 12 -29.93 -12.31 13.74
C ASP A 12 -31.02 -11.91 12.74
N GLN A 13 -31.10 -10.61 12.39
CA GLN A 13 -32.07 -10.16 11.37
C GLN A 13 -31.75 -10.71 9.97
N TYR A 14 -30.46 -10.91 9.65
CA TYR A 14 -30.04 -11.51 8.38
C TYR A 14 -30.52 -12.96 8.28
N THR A 15 -30.36 -13.75 9.36
CA THR A 15 -30.87 -15.14 9.40
C THR A 15 -32.38 -15.21 9.35
N GLY A 16 -33.07 -14.22 9.91
CA GLY A 16 -34.53 -14.06 9.84
C GLY A 16 -35.04 -13.43 8.53
N GLU A 17 -34.17 -13.21 7.53
CA GLU A 17 -34.49 -12.61 6.23
C GLU A 17 -35.11 -11.20 6.29
N LYS A 18 -34.84 -10.44 7.36
CA LYS A 18 -35.29 -9.05 7.53
C LYS A 18 -34.26 -8.09 6.96
N TRP A 19 -34.23 -7.99 5.64
CA TRP A 19 -33.15 -7.32 4.90
C TRP A 19 -32.96 -5.83 5.25
N GLN A 20 -34.04 -5.07 5.47
CA GLN A 20 -33.93 -3.65 5.82
C GLN A 20 -33.29 -3.47 7.21
N ASP A 21 -33.73 -4.25 8.19
CA ASP A 21 -33.17 -4.18 9.55
C ASP A 21 -31.71 -4.65 9.56
N THR A 22 -31.35 -5.69 8.79
CA THR A 22 -29.94 -6.07 8.62
C THR A 22 -29.13 -4.90 8.09
N VAL A 23 -29.59 -4.24 7.02
CA VAL A 23 -28.88 -3.09 6.43
C VAL A 23 -28.68 -1.99 7.47
N GLU A 24 -29.74 -1.61 8.19
CA GLU A 24 -29.68 -0.53 9.19
C GLU A 24 -28.65 -0.84 10.29
N TYR A 25 -28.76 -2.01 10.91
CA TYR A 25 -27.89 -2.35 12.04
C TYR A 25 -26.46 -2.66 11.62
N MET A 26 -26.25 -3.18 10.41
CA MET A 26 -24.91 -3.39 9.85
C MET A 26 -24.23 -2.06 9.47
N GLU A 27 -24.96 -1.09 8.92
CA GLU A 27 -24.43 0.27 8.70
C GLU A 27 -24.14 0.99 10.03
N VAL A 28 -24.96 0.77 11.07
CA VAL A 28 -24.70 1.26 12.44
C VAL A 28 -23.42 0.62 13.00
N SER A 29 -23.25 -0.69 12.89
CA SER A 29 -22.09 -1.39 13.43
C SER A 29 -20.79 -0.93 12.74
N LEU A 30 -20.79 -0.76 11.41
CA LEU A 30 -19.64 -0.18 10.68
C LEU A 30 -19.28 1.23 11.16
N ARG A 31 -20.27 2.08 11.44
CA ARG A 31 -20.03 3.43 12.00
C ARG A 31 -19.46 3.37 13.41
N LEU A 32 -19.98 2.49 14.26
CA LEU A 32 -19.48 2.30 15.62
C LEU A 32 -18.04 1.76 15.63
N TYR A 33 -17.70 0.85 14.72
CA TYR A 33 -16.35 0.33 14.57
C TYR A 33 -15.35 1.42 14.16
N ARG A 34 -15.68 2.24 13.15
CA ARG A 34 -14.85 3.38 12.74
C ARG A 34 -14.66 4.37 13.90
N LEU A 35 -15.74 4.74 14.59
CA LEU A 35 -15.68 5.62 15.75
C LEU A 35 -14.76 5.08 16.85
N LEU A 36 -14.82 3.77 17.13
CA LEU A 36 -13.96 3.12 18.10
C LEU A 36 -12.49 3.21 17.67
N ARG A 37 -12.18 2.79 16.44
CA ARG A 37 -10.82 2.82 15.88
C ARG A 37 -10.22 4.23 15.86
N ASP A 38 -10.99 5.21 15.43
CA ASP A 38 -10.55 6.62 15.38
C ASP A 38 -10.30 7.16 16.80
N SER A 39 -11.15 6.78 17.77
CA SER A 39 -10.99 7.18 19.18
C SER A 39 -9.76 6.53 19.82
N GLU A 40 -9.44 5.28 19.47
CA GLU A 40 -8.23 4.60 19.91
C GLU A 40 -6.97 5.25 19.34
N ALA A 41 -6.95 5.49 18.03
CA ALA A 41 -5.85 6.20 17.36
C ALA A 41 -5.62 7.58 18.00
N PHE A 42 -6.69 8.35 18.19
CA PHE A 42 -6.63 9.68 18.78
C PHE A 42 -5.99 9.67 20.18
N CYS A 43 -6.43 8.79 21.08
CA CYS A 43 -5.86 8.73 22.42
C CYS A 43 -4.42 8.22 22.43
N ASN A 44 -4.11 7.18 21.65
CA ASN A 44 -2.77 6.61 21.62
C ASN A 44 -1.74 7.57 21.00
N LEU A 45 -2.11 8.33 19.96
CA LEU A 45 -1.25 9.36 19.39
C LEU A 45 -0.99 10.49 20.38
N ASN A 46 -2.02 11.04 21.02
CA ASN A 46 -1.89 12.15 21.97
C ASN A 46 -1.14 11.77 23.25
N CYS A 47 -1.14 10.50 23.63
CA CYS A 47 -0.40 10.00 24.78
C CYS A 47 0.97 9.39 24.43
N SER A 48 1.37 9.35 23.15
CA SER A 48 2.57 8.64 22.67
C SER A 48 3.88 9.21 23.20
N SER A 49 3.95 10.54 23.39
CA SER A 49 5.13 11.28 23.86
C SER A 49 5.16 11.51 25.37
N VAL A 50 4.11 11.12 26.09
CA VAL A 50 4.02 11.33 27.54
C VAL A 50 5.08 10.49 28.26
N ARG A 51 5.88 11.15 29.10
CA ARG A 51 6.97 10.56 29.88
C ARG A 51 6.90 11.03 31.34
N LEU A 52 7.64 10.36 32.22
CA LEU A 52 7.87 10.85 33.58
C LEU A 52 8.56 12.23 33.55
N GLU A 53 8.20 13.10 34.50
CA GLU A 53 8.78 14.45 34.60
C GLU A 53 10.27 14.40 34.99
N ASP A 54 10.64 13.50 35.91
CA ASP A 54 12.02 13.32 36.39
C ASP A 54 12.65 12.02 35.87
N GLU A 55 12.59 11.72 34.56
CA GLU A 55 13.19 10.50 34.01
C GLU A 55 14.66 10.33 34.40
N GLN A 56 15.40 11.44 34.53
CA GLN A 56 16.82 11.46 34.88
C GLN A 56 17.11 10.89 36.28
N ARG A 57 16.17 10.97 37.22
CA ARG A 57 16.32 10.32 38.55
C ARG A 57 16.41 8.80 38.46
N PHE A 58 15.92 8.23 37.37
CA PHE A 58 15.90 6.79 37.13
C PHE A 58 17.00 6.33 36.14
N VAL A 59 18.04 7.14 35.87
CA VAL A 59 19.16 6.74 34.98
C VAL A 59 19.78 5.42 35.45
N GLU A 60 20.03 5.29 36.75
CA GLU A 60 20.65 4.11 37.35
C GLU A 60 19.68 2.92 37.50
N PHE A 61 18.39 3.12 37.22
CA PHE A 61 17.33 2.13 37.40
C PHE A 61 16.48 1.99 36.12
N PRO A 62 17.00 1.32 35.06
CA PRO A 62 16.34 1.24 33.76
C PRO A 62 14.93 0.64 33.80
N GLU A 63 14.72 -0.37 34.65
CA GLU A 63 13.41 -1.02 34.83
C GLU A 63 12.36 -0.06 35.41
N LEU A 64 12.72 0.65 36.49
CA LEU A 64 11.85 1.66 37.10
C LEU A 64 11.52 2.79 36.12
N ARG A 65 12.51 3.21 35.31
CA ARG A 65 12.28 4.19 34.24
C ARG A 65 11.29 3.67 33.21
N ALA A 66 11.48 2.46 32.71
CA ALA A 66 10.66 1.86 31.66
C ALA A 66 9.19 1.70 32.13
N PHE A 67 8.97 1.03 33.27
CA PHE A 67 7.61 0.83 33.79
C PHE A 67 6.98 2.13 34.31
N GLY A 68 7.79 3.07 34.82
CA GLY A 68 7.34 4.41 35.15
C GLY A 68 6.72 5.15 33.96
N ASN A 69 7.35 5.06 32.79
CA ASN A 69 6.82 5.59 31.55
C ASN A 69 5.55 4.87 31.08
N VAL A 70 5.48 3.54 31.24
CA VAL A 70 4.26 2.76 30.97
C VAL A 70 3.11 3.26 31.84
N MET A 71 3.33 3.43 33.14
CA MET A 71 2.32 3.94 34.07
C MET A 71 1.85 5.36 33.72
N LYS A 72 2.77 6.27 33.34
CA LYS A 72 2.42 7.62 32.93
C LYS A 72 1.60 7.63 31.64
N ARG A 73 1.96 6.82 30.65
CA ARG A 73 1.17 6.66 29.41
C ARG A 73 -0.21 6.06 29.70
N ALA A 74 -0.29 5.03 30.55
CA ALA A 74 -1.56 4.43 30.97
C ALA A 74 -2.48 5.44 31.68
N GLN A 75 -1.94 6.31 32.54
CA GLN A 75 -2.68 7.40 33.18
C GLN A 75 -3.25 8.38 32.14
N CYS A 76 -2.45 8.79 31.15
CA CYS A 76 -2.90 9.64 30.05
C CYS A 76 -4.04 9.00 29.27
N LEU A 77 -3.89 7.73 28.89
CA LEU A 77 -4.89 6.97 28.15
C LEU A 77 -6.19 6.83 28.94
N LYS A 78 -6.12 6.53 30.25
CA LYS A 78 -7.30 6.46 31.12
C LYS A 78 -8.09 7.77 31.09
N ARG A 79 -7.40 8.92 31.22
CA ARG A 79 -8.05 10.24 31.15
C ARG A 79 -8.63 10.54 29.78
N CYS A 80 -7.89 10.23 28.70
CA CYS A 80 -8.36 10.47 27.34
C CYS A 80 -9.62 9.65 27.02
N LYS A 81 -9.59 8.34 27.31
CA LYS A 81 -10.70 7.42 27.01
C LYS A 81 -11.97 7.78 27.78
N GLN A 82 -11.87 8.25 29.03
CA GLN A 82 -13.03 8.71 29.80
C GLN A 82 -13.79 9.87 29.13
N GLY A 83 -13.12 10.69 28.34
CA GLY A 83 -13.72 11.83 27.65
C GLY A 83 -14.52 11.47 26.40
N LEU A 84 -14.33 10.28 25.82
CA LEU A 84 -14.83 9.95 24.49
C LEU A 84 -16.06 9.02 24.52
N PRO A 85 -17.11 9.28 23.71
CA PRO A 85 -18.31 8.45 23.66
C PRO A 85 -18.06 6.98 23.32
N ALA A 86 -17.04 6.70 22.50
CA ALA A 86 -16.67 5.35 22.06
C ALA A 86 -16.39 4.39 23.23
N PHE A 87 -15.84 4.90 24.33
CA PHE A 87 -15.46 4.09 25.50
C PHE A 87 -16.48 4.14 26.64
N ARG A 88 -17.67 4.74 26.43
CA ARG A 88 -18.77 4.70 27.39
C ARG A 88 -19.60 3.43 27.31
N GLN A 89 -19.46 2.67 26.23
CA GLN A 89 -20.15 1.41 26.01
C GLN A 89 -19.21 0.24 26.32
N THR A 90 -19.78 -0.96 26.49
CA THR A 90 -18.98 -2.19 26.61
C THR A 90 -18.09 -2.37 25.38
N MET A 91 -16.83 -2.70 25.61
CA MET A 91 -15.89 -3.00 24.54
C MET A 91 -16.30 -4.28 23.80
N PRO A 92 -16.18 -4.32 22.46
CA PRO A 92 -16.45 -5.51 21.67
C PRO A 92 -15.41 -6.61 21.93
N SER A 93 -15.80 -7.87 21.72
CA SER A 93 -14.87 -9.00 21.70
C SER A 93 -13.80 -8.87 20.62
N ARG A 94 -12.67 -9.58 20.80
CA ARG A 94 -11.61 -9.64 19.78
C ARG A 94 -12.11 -10.24 18.46
N ASP A 95 -12.91 -11.29 18.52
CA ASP A 95 -13.49 -11.92 17.33
C ASP A 95 -14.31 -10.90 16.52
N THR A 96 -15.10 -10.06 17.19
CA THR A 96 -15.85 -8.99 16.54
C THR A 96 -14.90 -8.00 15.86
N ILE A 97 -13.84 -7.56 16.52
CA ILE A 97 -12.87 -6.64 15.91
C ILE A 97 -12.20 -7.27 14.68
N ASP A 98 -11.80 -8.53 14.79
CA ASP A 98 -11.09 -9.25 13.73
C ASP A 98 -12.00 -9.48 12.50
N GLU A 99 -13.30 -9.73 12.69
CA GLU A 99 -14.28 -9.79 11.59
C GLU A 99 -14.40 -8.46 10.84
N PHE A 100 -14.39 -7.33 11.54
CA PHE A 100 -14.41 -6.01 10.92
C PHE A 100 -13.09 -5.68 10.21
N GLU A 101 -11.95 -6.04 10.80
CA GLU A 101 -10.63 -5.91 10.14
C GLU A 101 -10.55 -6.74 8.85
N ARG A 102 -11.25 -7.89 8.81
CA ARG A 102 -11.40 -8.76 7.63
C ARG A 102 -12.53 -8.34 6.69
N ARG A 103 -13.23 -7.24 6.95
CA ARG A 103 -14.37 -6.76 6.13
C ARG A 103 -15.55 -7.74 6.06
N GLU A 104 -15.70 -8.67 7.00
CA GLU A 104 -16.83 -9.63 7.05
C GLU A 104 -18.22 -8.99 7.03
N PRO A 105 -18.48 -7.82 7.68
CA PRO A 105 -19.77 -7.15 7.58
C PRO A 105 -20.25 -6.93 6.13
N TYR A 106 -19.32 -6.69 5.20
CA TYR A 106 -19.63 -6.45 3.79
C TYR A 106 -20.16 -7.69 3.06
N LYS A 107 -19.79 -8.90 3.52
CA LYS A 107 -20.28 -10.18 3.00
C LYS A 107 -21.79 -10.33 3.16
N TYR A 108 -22.30 -9.92 4.32
CA TYR A 108 -23.72 -9.93 4.63
C TYR A 108 -24.44 -8.73 4.01
N LEU A 109 -23.80 -7.56 4.10
CA LEU A 109 -24.38 -6.30 3.68
C LEU A 109 -24.67 -6.27 2.17
N GLN A 110 -23.79 -6.84 1.33
CA GLN A 110 -24.03 -6.90 -0.12
C GLN A 110 -25.30 -7.66 -0.48
N TYR A 111 -25.57 -8.79 0.18
CA TYR A 111 -26.76 -9.60 -0.09
C TYR A 111 -28.02 -8.90 0.43
N ALA A 112 -27.95 -8.34 1.63
CA ALA A 112 -29.07 -7.59 2.22
C ALA A 112 -29.44 -6.35 1.37
N TYR A 113 -28.45 -5.64 0.80
CA TYR A 113 -28.71 -4.57 -0.16
C TYR A 113 -29.37 -5.08 -1.44
N PHE A 114 -28.87 -6.19 -1.99
CA PHE A 114 -29.43 -6.78 -3.20
C PHE A 114 -30.90 -7.18 -2.99
N LYS A 115 -31.22 -7.82 -1.86
CA LYS A 115 -32.60 -8.17 -1.48
C LYS A 115 -33.49 -6.98 -1.13
N SER A 116 -32.89 -5.81 -0.93
CA SER A 116 -33.59 -4.55 -0.66
C SER A 116 -33.65 -3.64 -1.89
N ASP A 117 -33.44 -4.17 -3.09
CA ASP A 117 -33.41 -3.45 -4.39
C ASP A 117 -32.38 -2.30 -4.45
N LYS A 118 -31.31 -2.38 -3.66
CA LYS A 118 -30.21 -1.39 -3.59
C LYS A 118 -28.98 -1.89 -4.36
N LEU A 119 -29.12 -2.14 -5.66
CA LEU A 119 -28.07 -2.74 -6.51
C LEU A 119 -26.73 -2.00 -6.41
N ALA A 120 -26.73 -0.66 -6.52
CA ALA A 120 -25.51 0.14 -6.44
C ALA A 120 -24.71 -0.12 -5.16
N LYS A 121 -25.40 -0.14 -4.01
CA LYS A 121 -24.76 -0.42 -2.72
C LYS A 121 -24.32 -1.88 -2.59
N ALA A 122 -25.07 -2.82 -3.16
CA ALA A 122 -24.70 -4.23 -3.19
C ALA A 122 -23.38 -4.45 -3.94
N VAL A 123 -23.23 -3.84 -5.13
CA VAL A 123 -21.99 -3.89 -5.93
C VAL A 123 -20.82 -3.32 -5.14
N SER A 124 -20.97 -2.13 -4.54
CA SER A 124 -19.87 -1.52 -3.77
C SER A 124 -19.48 -2.37 -2.55
N ALA A 125 -20.45 -2.95 -1.83
CA ALA A 125 -20.17 -3.82 -0.69
C ALA A 125 -19.47 -5.12 -1.11
N ALA A 126 -19.92 -5.77 -2.19
CA ALA A 126 -19.28 -6.97 -2.71
C ALA A 126 -17.85 -6.68 -3.20
N HIS A 127 -17.64 -5.55 -3.88
CA HIS A 127 -16.31 -5.10 -4.31
C HIS A 127 -15.39 -4.87 -3.09
N THR A 128 -15.89 -4.17 -2.07
CA THR A 128 -15.17 -3.89 -0.82
C THR A 128 -14.70 -5.17 -0.13
N PHE A 129 -15.52 -6.22 -0.11
CA PHE A 129 -15.17 -7.53 0.45
C PHE A 129 -14.10 -8.25 -0.38
N LEU A 130 -14.28 -8.33 -1.70
CA LEU A 130 -13.37 -9.03 -2.61
C LEU A 130 -11.94 -8.47 -2.61
N LEU A 131 -11.74 -7.21 -2.23
CA LEU A 131 -10.40 -6.63 -2.10
C LEU A 131 -9.55 -7.30 -1.00
N LYS A 132 -10.17 -7.84 0.06
CA LYS A 132 -9.48 -8.64 1.09
C LYS A 132 -9.61 -10.15 0.87
N HIS A 133 -10.63 -10.58 0.13
CA HIS A 133 -10.93 -11.99 -0.13
C HIS A 133 -11.04 -12.25 -1.63
N PRO A 134 -9.94 -12.10 -2.39
CA PRO A 134 -9.99 -12.21 -3.85
C PRO A 134 -10.40 -13.61 -4.33
N ASP A 135 -10.17 -14.63 -3.51
CA ASP A 135 -10.41 -16.04 -3.82
C ASP A 135 -11.78 -16.56 -3.32
N ASP A 136 -12.65 -15.70 -2.75
CA ASP A 136 -13.98 -16.13 -2.27
C ASP A 136 -14.91 -16.44 -3.46
N GLU A 137 -15.07 -17.74 -3.76
CA GLU A 137 -15.86 -18.20 -4.90
C GLU A 137 -17.32 -17.73 -4.88
N MET A 138 -17.93 -17.69 -3.69
CA MET A 138 -19.34 -17.30 -3.55
C MET A 138 -19.51 -15.82 -3.93
N MET A 139 -18.64 -14.95 -3.40
CA MET A 139 -18.68 -13.53 -3.69
C MET A 139 -18.31 -13.23 -5.14
N GLN A 140 -17.37 -13.98 -5.73
CA GLN A 140 -17.06 -13.86 -7.16
C GLN A 140 -18.30 -14.16 -8.03
N ARG A 141 -19.07 -15.21 -7.70
CA ARG A 141 -20.33 -15.52 -8.42
C ARG A 141 -21.37 -14.43 -8.24
N ASN A 142 -21.55 -13.91 -7.02
CA ASN A 142 -22.46 -12.79 -6.76
C ASN A 142 -22.06 -11.54 -7.55
N MET A 143 -20.77 -11.20 -7.55
CA MET A 143 -20.24 -10.07 -8.31
C MET A 143 -20.40 -10.26 -9.82
N ALA A 144 -20.16 -11.45 -10.35
CA ALA A 144 -20.39 -11.75 -11.77
C ALA A 144 -21.87 -11.55 -12.14
N TYR A 145 -22.79 -11.99 -11.28
CA TYR A 145 -24.21 -11.75 -11.46
C TYR A 145 -24.54 -10.25 -11.40
N TYR A 146 -24.01 -9.50 -10.42
CA TYR A 146 -24.26 -8.06 -10.34
C TYR A 146 -23.76 -7.31 -11.57
N LYS A 147 -22.57 -7.66 -12.09
CA LYS A 147 -22.02 -7.08 -13.32
C LYS A 147 -22.86 -7.37 -14.56
N SER A 148 -23.66 -8.44 -14.56
CA SER A 148 -24.60 -8.72 -15.66
C SER A 148 -25.81 -7.78 -15.69
N LEU A 149 -26.05 -7.04 -14.60
CA LEU A 149 -27.16 -6.09 -14.49
C LEU A 149 -26.77 -4.71 -15.03
N PRO A 150 -27.65 -4.02 -15.76
CA PRO A 150 -27.36 -2.70 -16.33
C PRO A 150 -26.95 -1.67 -15.26
N GLY A 151 -25.90 -0.91 -15.54
CA GLY A 151 -25.40 0.17 -14.67
C GLY A 151 -24.52 -0.28 -13.50
N ALA A 152 -24.26 -1.58 -13.32
CA ALA A 152 -23.48 -2.08 -12.19
C ALA A 152 -22.00 -1.62 -12.21
N GLU A 153 -21.39 -1.47 -13.39
CA GLU A 153 -19.97 -1.11 -13.52
C GLU A 153 -19.63 0.26 -12.91
N GLU A 154 -20.59 1.20 -12.91
CA GLU A 154 -20.42 2.54 -12.34
C GLU A 154 -20.35 2.55 -10.81
N HIS A 155 -20.68 1.42 -10.17
CA HIS A 155 -20.80 1.28 -8.71
C HIS A 155 -19.68 0.46 -8.08
N LEU A 156 -18.63 0.11 -8.85
CA LEU A 156 -17.42 -0.57 -8.39
C LEU A 156 -16.53 0.39 -7.59
N LYS A 157 -16.94 0.67 -6.36
CA LYS A 157 -16.25 1.54 -5.41
C LYS A 157 -15.93 0.77 -4.14
N ASP A 158 -14.71 0.91 -3.64
CA ASP A 158 -14.37 0.47 -2.28
C ASP A 158 -14.95 1.46 -1.25
N LEU A 159 -15.73 0.93 -0.31
CA LEU A 159 -16.37 1.68 0.77
C LEU A 159 -15.40 1.99 1.92
N GLU A 160 -14.22 1.37 1.92
CA GLU A 160 -13.13 1.59 2.90
C GLU A 160 -11.93 2.35 2.33
N THR A 161 -12.02 2.87 1.09
CA THR A 161 -10.94 3.65 0.44
C THR A 161 -10.45 4.78 1.33
N LYS A 162 -9.13 4.84 1.52
CA LYS A 162 -8.46 5.93 2.23
C LYS A 162 -8.21 7.12 1.31
N SER A 163 -8.08 8.31 1.90
CA SER A 163 -7.91 9.56 1.17
C SER A 163 -6.64 9.58 0.30
N TYR A 164 -5.52 9.04 0.80
CA TYR A 164 -4.27 8.94 0.05
C TYR A 164 -4.38 8.10 -1.22
N GLU A 165 -5.25 7.07 -1.25
CA GLU A 165 -5.41 6.21 -2.42
C GLU A 165 -6.01 6.99 -3.60
N THR A 166 -7.00 7.83 -3.32
CA THR A 166 -7.62 8.69 -4.35
C THR A 166 -6.61 9.71 -4.88
N LEU A 167 -5.80 10.30 -4.00
CA LEU A 167 -4.72 11.22 -4.38
C LEU A 167 -3.65 10.51 -5.21
N PHE A 168 -3.24 9.31 -4.81
CA PHE A 168 -2.26 8.50 -5.52
C PHE A 168 -2.75 8.17 -6.94
N VAL A 169 -3.98 7.67 -7.10
CA VAL A 169 -4.54 7.37 -8.42
C VAL A 169 -4.62 8.63 -9.29
N ARG A 170 -5.00 9.78 -8.72
CA ARG A 170 -5.04 11.05 -9.45
C ARG A 170 -3.63 11.49 -9.88
N ALA A 171 -2.64 11.36 -9.00
CA ALA A 171 -1.26 11.66 -9.29
C ALA A 171 -0.69 10.80 -10.42
N VAL A 172 -0.93 9.49 -10.39
CA VAL A 172 -0.48 8.56 -11.43
C VAL A 172 -1.15 8.85 -12.77
N ARG A 173 -2.44 9.19 -12.79
CA ARG A 173 -3.14 9.63 -14.02
C ARG A 173 -2.53 10.92 -14.57
N ALA A 174 -2.22 11.88 -13.71
CA ALA A 174 -1.58 13.13 -14.11
C ALA A 174 -0.16 12.89 -14.65
N TYR A 175 0.60 11.99 -14.02
CA TYR A 175 1.92 11.57 -14.49
C TYR A 175 1.87 10.99 -15.90
N ASN A 176 0.96 10.04 -16.14
CA ASN A 176 0.80 9.40 -17.44
C ASN A 176 0.26 10.36 -18.51
N GLY A 177 -0.47 11.40 -18.09
CA GLY A 177 -0.88 12.51 -18.96
C GLY A 177 0.15 13.62 -19.10
N GLU A 178 1.41 13.40 -18.68
CA GLU A 178 2.53 14.34 -18.71
C GLU A 178 2.29 15.67 -17.95
N ASN A 179 1.24 15.71 -17.13
CA ASN A 179 0.96 16.83 -16.24
C ASN A 179 1.75 16.67 -14.93
N PHE A 180 3.07 16.82 -15.03
CA PHE A 180 4.00 16.60 -13.92
C PHE A 180 3.73 17.52 -12.74
N ARG A 181 3.27 18.76 -12.97
CA ARG A 181 2.93 19.70 -11.89
C ARG A 181 1.78 19.18 -11.02
N THR A 182 0.73 18.66 -11.65
CA THR A 182 -0.40 18.07 -10.90
C THR A 182 0.00 16.75 -10.26
N SER A 183 0.79 15.93 -10.96
CA SER A 183 1.36 14.70 -10.40
C SER A 183 2.14 14.97 -9.11
N VAL A 184 3.04 15.95 -9.11
CA VAL A 184 3.81 16.34 -7.91
C VAL A 184 2.87 16.78 -6.78
N SER A 185 1.96 17.72 -7.07
CA SER A 185 1.04 18.24 -6.05
C SER A 185 0.22 17.14 -5.39
N ASP A 186 -0.29 16.19 -6.18
CA ASP A 186 -1.14 15.12 -5.68
C ASP A 186 -0.34 14.02 -4.98
N MET A 187 0.84 13.68 -5.50
CA MET A 187 1.70 12.65 -4.92
C MET A 187 2.31 13.09 -3.59
N GLU A 188 2.71 14.35 -3.45
CA GLU A 188 3.17 14.90 -2.15
C GLU A 188 2.05 14.86 -1.10
N LEU A 189 0.81 15.18 -1.50
CA LEU A 189 -0.35 15.07 -0.62
C LEU A 189 -0.65 13.61 -0.27
N ALA A 190 -0.57 12.69 -1.23
CA ALA A 190 -0.78 11.25 -1.02
C ALA A 190 0.26 10.68 -0.04
N LEU A 191 1.54 11.01 -0.22
CA LEU A 191 2.63 10.54 0.64
C LEU A 191 2.47 11.02 2.08
N ARG A 192 2.17 12.30 2.27
CA ARG A 192 1.91 12.88 3.60
C ARG A 192 0.71 12.22 4.28
N ASP A 193 -0.38 12.04 3.55
CA ASP A 193 -1.61 11.46 4.07
C ASP A 193 -1.46 9.95 4.36
N PHE A 194 -0.69 9.23 3.55
CA PHE A 194 -0.31 7.84 3.82
C PHE A 194 0.44 7.72 5.15
N PHE A 195 1.48 8.53 5.39
CA PHE A 195 2.21 8.46 6.66
C PHE A 195 1.33 8.78 7.86
N LYS A 196 0.41 9.73 7.73
CA LYS A 196 -0.58 10.02 8.77
C LYS A 196 -1.47 8.80 9.05
N VAL A 197 -2.05 8.20 8.02
CA VAL A 197 -2.91 7.00 8.19
C VAL A 197 -2.12 5.80 8.71
N TYR A 198 -0.84 5.68 8.36
CA TYR A 198 0.06 4.68 8.91
C TYR A 198 0.28 4.89 10.42
N ASP A 199 0.57 6.11 10.87
CA ASP A 199 0.72 6.43 12.29
C ASP A 199 -0.60 6.17 13.07
N GLU A 200 -1.76 6.49 12.47
CA GLU A 200 -3.08 6.17 13.02
C GLU A 200 -3.31 4.65 13.13
N CYS A 201 -2.90 3.87 12.13
CA CYS A 201 -2.97 2.42 12.16
C CYS A 201 -2.16 1.85 13.35
N LEU A 202 -0.90 2.29 13.50
CA LEU A 202 -0.03 1.86 14.59
C LEU A 202 -0.62 2.20 15.96
N ALA A 203 -1.20 3.39 16.10
CA ALA A 203 -1.83 3.85 17.33
C ALA A 203 -3.10 3.06 17.65
N ALA A 204 -3.90 2.71 16.64
CA ALA A 204 -5.10 1.91 16.83
C ALA A 204 -4.82 0.42 17.08
N SER A 205 -3.59 -0.07 16.86
CA SER A 205 -3.19 -1.45 17.20
C SER A 205 -3.13 -1.74 18.71
N GLU A 206 -3.08 -0.70 19.55
CA GLU A 206 -2.89 -0.80 21.01
C GLU A 206 -4.23 -0.90 21.79
N GLY A 207 -5.25 -1.52 21.17
CA GLY A 207 -6.58 -1.71 21.76
C GLY A 207 -6.63 -2.75 22.89
N PRO A 208 -7.72 -2.79 23.68
CA PRO A 208 -7.85 -3.65 24.87
C PRO A 208 -7.91 -5.15 24.51
N ARG A 209 -7.30 -6.01 25.33
CA ARG A 209 -7.19 -7.48 25.14
C ARG A 209 -7.72 -8.24 26.36
N ASP A 210 -8.23 -9.45 26.11
CA ASP A 210 -8.48 -10.45 27.14
C ASP A 210 -7.18 -11.12 27.58
N VAL A 211 -6.95 -11.21 28.89
CA VAL A 211 -5.82 -11.97 29.46
C VAL A 211 -6.30 -13.39 29.69
N LYS A 212 -5.88 -14.32 28.82
CA LYS A 212 -6.36 -15.72 28.82
C LYS A 212 -5.51 -16.66 29.67
N ASP A 213 -4.21 -16.40 29.80
CA ASP A 213 -3.26 -17.33 30.41
C ASP A 213 -2.65 -16.81 31.71
N PHE A 214 -2.32 -17.75 32.61
CA PHE A 214 -1.50 -17.48 33.78
C PHE A 214 -0.02 -17.69 33.43
N LYS A 215 0.71 -16.59 33.26
CA LYS A 215 2.15 -16.57 32.96
C LYS A 215 2.90 -15.71 33.97
N ASP A 216 4.20 -15.97 34.11
CA ASP A 216 5.09 -15.09 34.88
C ASP A 216 5.08 -13.66 34.30
N PHE A 217 5.47 -12.69 35.14
CA PHE A 217 5.34 -11.26 34.85
C PHE A 217 5.93 -10.84 33.48
N TYR A 218 7.20 -11.17 33.22
CA TYR A 218 7.89 -10.76 31.99
C TYR A 218 7.38 -11.49 30.73
N PRO A 219 7.18 -12.82 30.74
CA PRO A 219 6.50 -13.51 29.64
C PRO A 219 5.12 -12.93 29.32
N SER A 220 4.31 -12.62 30.34
CA SER A 220 2.99 -12.00 30.14
C SER A 220 3.07 -10.64 29.43
N ILE A 221 4.05 -9.80 29.80
CA ILE A 221 4.30 -8.51 29.15
C ILE A 221 4.78 -8.71 27.71
N ALA A 222 5.71 -9.65 27.50
CA ALA A 222 6.26 -9.95 26.18
C ALA A 222 5.17 -10.40 25.23
N ASP A 223 4.35 -11.38 25.61
CA ASP A 223 3.24 -11.88 24.80
C ASP A 223 2.24 -10.77 24.45
N HIS A 224 1.90 -9.93 25.43
CA HIS A 224 1.01 -8.80 25.17
C HIS A 224 1.60 -7.82 24.16
N TYR A 225 2.91 -7.55 24.25
CA TYR A 225 3.58 -6.67 23.29
C TYR A 225 3.71 -7.31 21.92
N ILE A 226 3.95 -8.63 21.83
CA ILE A 226 4.06 -9.37 20.58
C ILE A 226 2.76 -9.26 19.78
N GLU A 227 1.60 -9.45 20.40
CA GLU A 227 0.32 -9.32 19.68
C GLU A 227 0.07 -7.90 19.13
N VAL A 228 0.44 -6.88 19.92
CA VAL A 228 0.36 -5.49 19.47
C VAL A 228 1.33 -5.27 18.31
N LEU A 229 2.53 -5.83 18.40
CA LEU A 229 3.56 -5.74 17.37
C LEU A 229 3.14 -6.44 16.07
N GLU A 230 2.48 -7.60 16.14
CA GLU A 230 1.92 -8.30 14.98
C GLU A 230 0.91 -7.44 14.22
N ARG A 231 0.06 -6.71 14.94
CA ARG A 231 -0.86 -5.75 14.32
C ARG A 231 -0.11 -4.58 13.71
N LYS A 232 0.92 -4.05 14.39
CA LYS A 232 1.73 -2.93 13.89
C LYS A 232 2.49 -3.25 12.61
N VAL A 233 3.13 -4.42 12.55
CA VAL A 233 3.86 -4.88 11.35
C VAL A 233 2.94 -5.09 10.16
N ARG A 234 1.68 -5.50 10.39
CA ARG A 234 0.67 -5.66 9.32
C ARG A 234 0.15 -4.34 8.74
N CYS A 235 0.31 -3.21 9.43
CA CYS A 235 -0.21 -1.92 8.96
C CYS A 235 0.26 -1.54 7.55
N GLU A 236 1.51 -1.84 7.17
CA GLU A 236 1.99 -1.55 5.82
C GLU A 236 1.23 -2.38 4.76
N SER A 237 1.10 -3.69 4.99
CA SER A 237 0.35 -4.57 4.08
C SER A 237 -1.14 -4.24 4.03
N ASP A 238 -1.77 -3.90 5.16
CA ASP A 238 -3.19 -3.56 5.25
C ASP A 238 -3.52 -2.22 4.58
N LEU A 239 -2.55 -1.31 4.50
CA LEU A 239 -2.68 0.01 3.86
C LEU A 239 -2.12 0.04 2.44
N THR A 240 -1.62 -1.08 1.92
CA THR A 240 -1.17 -1.12 0.52
C THR A 240 -2.39 -1.16 -0.40
N PRO A 241 -2.56 -0.19 -1.31
CA PRO A 241 -3.75 -0.14 -2.14
C PRO A 241 -3.74 -1.22 -3.22
N VAL A 242 -4.94 -1.64 -3.61
CA VAL A 242 -5.18 -2.50 -4.77
C VAL A 242 -5.74 -1.63 -5.90
N VAL A 243 -4.93 -1.38 -6.92
CA VAL A 243 -5.30 -0.53 -8.07
C VAL A 243 -5.54 -1.43 -9.28
N GLY A 244 -6.75 -1.38 -9.84
CA GLY A 244 -7.11 -2.19 -11.02
C GLY A 244 -6.99 -3.70 -10.80
N GLY A 245 -7.11 -4.16 -9.55
CA GLY A 245 -6.97 -5.58 -9.18
C GLY A 245 -5.55 -6.03 -8.83
N PHE A 246 -4.56 -5.12 -8.84
CA PHE A 246 -3.17 -5.43 -8.50
C PHE A 246 -2.72 -4.67 -7.26
N ILE A 247 -2.02 -5.37 -6.37
CA ILE A 247 -1.39 -4.78 -5.19
C ILE A 247 -0.21 -3.92 -5.66
N VAL A 248 -0.11 -2.69 -5.18
CA VAL A 248 1.02 -1.81 -5.49
C VAL A 248 2.21 -2.17 -4.59
N GLU A 249 3.06 -3.09 -5.06
CA GLU A 249 4.26 -3.49 -4.33
C GLU A 249 5.18 -2.30 -4.00
N LYS A 250 5.85 -2.36 -2.84
CA LYS A 250 6.74 -1.30 -2.34
C LYS A 250 6.10 0.09 -2.44
N PHE A 251 4.88 0.23 -1.91
CA PHE A 251 4.02 1.39 -2.15
C PHE A 251 4.70 2.75 -1.87
N VAL A 252 5.41 2.87 -0.75
CA VAL A 252 6.15 4.09 -0.40
C VAL A 252 7.29 4.38 -1.38
N ALA A 253 8.05 3.35 -1.76
CA ALA A 253 9.09 3.47 -2.79
C ALA A 253 8.48 3.95 -4.11
N THR A 254 7.37 3.35 -4.53
CA THR A 254 6.64 3.73 -5.75
C THR A 254 6.24 5.21 -5.75
N MET A 255 5.76 5.76 -4.63
CA MET A 255 5.47 7.20 -4.53
C MET A 255 6.73 8.06 -4.73
N TYR A 256 7.86 7.68 -4.13
CA TYR A 256 9.14 8.38 -4.33
C TYR A 256 9.66 8.28 -5.76
N HIS A 257 9.45 7.16 -6.45
CA HIS A 257 9.80 7.01 -7.87
C HIS A 257 9.03 8.02 -8.74
N TYR A 258 7.70 8.11 -8.56
CA TYR A 258 6.88 9.07 -9.28
C TYR A 258 7.28 10.52 -8.99
N LEU A 259 7.54 10.86 -7.72
CA LEU A 259 8.01 12.19 -7.33
C LEU A 259 9.36 12.52 -7.98
N GLN A 260 10.33 11.62 -7.86
CA GLN A 260 11.68 11.80 -8.41
C GLN A 260 11.64 12.14 -9.90
N PHE A 261 10.89 11.37 -10.70
CA PHE A 261 10.81 11.62 -12.14
C PHE A 261 10.01 12.88 -12.47
N ALA A 262 8.89 13.11 -11.79
CA ALA A 262 8.07 14.28 -12.04
C ALA A 262 8.82 15.59 -11.71
N TYR A 263 9.56 15.62 -10.59
CA TYR A 263 10.43 16.74 -10.25
C TYR A 263 11.56 16.94 -11.26
N TYR A 264 12.17 15.85 -11.73
CA TYR A 264 13.18 15.92 -12.80
C TYR A 264 12.61 16.57 -14.08
N LYS A 265 11.41 16.15 -14.52
CA LYS A 265 10.74 16.72 -15.69
C LYS A 265 10.39 18.21 -15.53
N LEU A 266 10.23 18.66 -14.29
CA LEU A 266 10.03 20.07 -13.95
C LEU A 266 11.35 20.83 -13.72
N THR A 267 12.51 20.20 -13.91
CA THR A 267 13.84 20.75 -13.62
C THR A 267 14.05 21.13 -12.15
N ASP A 268 13.25 20.57 -11.25
CA ASP A 268 13.35 20.78 -9.80
C ASP A 268 14.23 19.70 -9.16
N LEU A 269 15.53 19.78 -9.44
CA LEU A 269 16.49 18.77 -9.04
C LEU A 269 16.71 18.72 -7.53
N LYS A 270 16.51 19.84 -6.83
CA LYS A 270 16.61 19.91 -5.36
C LYS A 270 15.56 19.05 -4.66
N ASN A 271 14.40 18.84 -5.29
CA ASN A 271 13.40 17.91 -4.79
C ASN A 271 13.51 16.52 -5.43
N ALA A 272 13.98 16.41 -6.67
CA ALA A 272 14.14 15.14 -7.36
C ALA A 272 15.19 14.23 -6.70
N VAL A 273 16.35 14.78 -6.32
CA VAL A 273 17.49 14.01 -5.78
C VAL A 273 17.15 13.39 -4.43
N PRO A 274 16.60 14.12 -3.43
CA PRO A 274 16.17 13.52 -2.17
C PRO A 274 15.14 12.40 -2.36
N CYS A 275 14.22 12.52 -3.32
CA CYS A 275 13.27 11.44 -3.65
C CYS A 275 13.97 10.18 -4.19
N ALA A 276 14.98 10.35 -5.06
CA ALA A 276 15.77 9.25 -5.59
C ALA A 276 16.51 8.49 -4.48
N VAL A 277 17.08 9.22 -3.52
CA VAL A 277 17.79 8.62 -2.38
C VAL A 277 16.81 7.99 -1.39
N SER A 278 15.65 8.64 -1.13
CA SER A 278 14.57 8.06 -0.33
C SER A 278 14.04 6.75 -0.91
N TYR A 279 13.92 6.65 -2.24
CA TYR A 279 13.53 5.39 -2.90
C TYR A 279 14.51 4.26 -2.57
N LEU A 280 15.82 4.52 -2.66
CA LEU A 280 16.87 3.52 -2.41
C LEU A 280 16.93 3.04 -0.95
N LEU A 281 16.30 3.74 0.01
CA LEU A 281 16.10 3.20 1.35
C LEU A 281 15.22 1.94 1.33
N PHE A 282 14.17 1.95 0.51
CA PHE A 282 13.18 0.87 0.43
C PHE A 282 13.54 -0.19 -0.60
N ASP A 283 14.27 0.18 -1.66
CA ASP A 283 14.72 -0.75 -2.70
C ASP A 283 16.20 -0.56 -3.05
N PRO A 284 17.12 -0.99 -2.17
CA PRO A 284 18.55 -0.80 -2.37
C PRO A 284 19.13 -1.69 -3.48
N SER A 285 18.37 -2.65 -4.02
CA SER A 285 18.81 -3.50 -5.14
C SER A 285 18.42 -2.97 -6.52
N ASP A 286 17.67 -1.86 -6.61
CA ASP A 286 17.29 -1.26 -7.89
C ASP A 286 18.49 -0.56 -8.57
N GLU A 287 19.06 -1.22 -9.57
CA GLU A 287 20.20 -0.71 -10.33
C GLU A 287 19.87 0.54 -11.15
N VAL A 288 18.63 0.73 -11.59
CA VAL A 288 18.30 1.91 -12.38
C VAL A 288 18.18 3.14 -11.50
N MET A 289 17.58 3.03 -10.32
CA MET A 289 17.58 4.15 -9.39
C MET A 289 19.01 4.47 -8.90
N LYS A 290 19.89 3.47 -8.70
CA LYS A 290 21.32 3.71 -8.43
C LYS A 290 21.99 4.51 -9.54
N ASN A 291 21.75 4.14 -10.80
CA ASN A 291 22.27 4.86 -11.96
C ASN A 291 21.73 6.30 -12.02
N ASN A 292 20.46 6.51 -11.70
CA ASN A 292 19.87 7.85 -11.62
C ASN A 292 20.54 8.71 -10.54
N VAL A 293 20.81 8.16 -9.35
CA VAL A 293 21.56 8.86 -8.30
C VAL A 293 23.01 9.13 -8.74
N ALA A 294 23.68 8.19 -9.39
CA ALA A 294 25.02 8.38 -9.92
C ALA A 294 25.07 9.48 -10.98
N TYR A 295 24.06 9.56 -11.84
CA TYR A 295 23.89 10.62 -12.83
C TYR A 295 23.74 12.00 -12.17
N TYR A 296 22.91 12.12 -11.14
CA TYR A 296 22.82 13.35 -10.34
C TYR A 296 24.14 13.75 -9.67
N LYS A 297 24.88 12.77 -9.13
CA LYS A 297 26.20 13.01 -8.52
C LYS A 297 27.22 13.50 -9.54
N PHE A 298 27.21 12.93 -10.75
CA PHE A 298 28.13 13.32 -11.81
C PHE A 298 27.92 14.77 -12.26
N HIS A 299 26.66 15.20 -12.39
CA HIS A 299 26.30 16.57 -12.80
C HIS A 299 26.07 17.53 -11.62
N LYS A 300 26.47 17.14 -10.41
CA LYS A 300 26.21 17.88 -9.16
C LYS A 300 26.56 19.37 -9.25
N ASN A 301 27.77 19.68 -9.69
CA ASN A 301 28.25 21.06 -9.79
C ASN A 301 27.50 21.86 -10.88
N GLN A 302 27.16 21.22 -11.99
CA GLN A 302 26.44 21.84 -13.10
C GLN A 302 25.02 22.25 -12.69
N TRP A 303 24.40 21.50 -11.79
CA TRP A 303 23.03 21.72 -11.34
C TRP A 303 22.92 22.41 -9.98
N GLY A 304 24.03 22.88 -9.41
CA GLY A 304 24.02 23.59 -8.13
C GLY A 304 23.53 22.72 -6.96
N LEU A 305 23.75 21.41 -7.05
CA LEU A 305 23.42 20.45 -6.00
C LEU A 305 24.54 20.40 -4.96
N THR A 306 24.17 20.18 -3.71
CA THR A 306 25.06 20.07 -2.55
C THR A 306 25.08 18.63 -2.04
N GLU A 307 25.97 18.29 -1.08
CA GLU A 307 25.92 16.95 -0.45
C GLU A 307 24.61 16.72 0.32
N GLU A 308 24.01 17.79 0.86
CA GLU A 308 22.75 17.71 1.63
C GLU A 308 21.58 17.25 0.77
N ASP A 309 21.57 17.60 -0.52
CA ASP A 309 20.53 17.17 -1.47
C ASP A 309 20.56 15.65 -1.74
N PHE A 310 21.66 14.96 -1.40
CA PHE A 310 21.80 13.50 -1.51
C PHE A 310 21.47 12.76 -0.21
N LEU A 311 20.81 13.43 0.74
CA LEU A 311 20.24 12.79 1.91
C LEU A 311 18.78 12.38 1.62
N PRO A 312 18.34 11.21 2.09
CA PRO A 312 16.93 10.85 2.03
C PRO A 312 16.10 11.82 2.86
N ARG A 313 14.85 12.04 2.45
CA ARG A 313 13.89 12.87 3.19
C ARG A 313 13.66 12.32 4.60
N SER A 314 13.48 13.22 5.57
CA SER A 314 13.42 12.86 6.99
C SER A 314 12.22 11.98 7.32
N GLU A 315 11.07 12.20 6.67
CA GLU A 315 9.88 11.35 6.80
C GLU A 315 10.12 9.93 6.27
N ALA A 316 10.90 9.77 5.19
CA ALA A 316 11.30 8.46 4.67
C ALA A 316 12.18 7.71 5.67
N VAL A 317 13.18 8.39 6.23
CA VAL A 317 14.10 7.82 7.22
C VAL A 317 13.36 7.40 8.48
N ARG A 318 12.46 8.24 9.00
CA ARG A 318 11.64 7.91 10.17
C ARG A 318 10.83 6.64 9.91
N TYR A 319 10.12 6.61 8.79
CA TYR A 319 9.28 5.48 8.42
C TYR A 319 10.11 4.19 8.25
N TYR A 320 11.19 4.23 7.48
CA TYR A 320 12.10 3.09 7.26
C TYR A 320 12.68 2.55 8.58
N ASN A 321 13.17 3.43 9.45
CA ASN A 321 13.72 3.01 10.74
C ASN A 321 12.65 2.36 11.62
N GLN A 322 11.45 2.92 11.66
CA GLN A 322 10.35 2.41 12.47
C GLN A 322 9.87 1.04 11.98
N THR A 323 9.62 0.87 10.68
CA THR A 323 9.20 -0.42 10.10
C THR A 323 10.28 -1.48 10.25
N THR A 324 11.53 -1.13 9.99
CA THR A 324 12.68 -2.05 10.16
C THR A 324 12.83 -2.52 11.59
N LEU A 325 12.79 -1.62 12.57
CA LEU A 325 12.91 -1.97 13.99
C LEU A 325 11.72 -2.80 14.49
N GLN A 326 10.50 -2.50 14.02
CA GLN A 326 9.31 -3.30 14.32
C GLN A 326 9.46 -4.73 13.78
N GLN A 327 9.90 -4.88 12.53
CA GLN A 327 10.11 -6.18 11.91
C GLN A 327 11.21 -6.98 12.63
N GLN A 328 12.34 -6.36 12.94
CA GLN A 328 13.43 -7.00 13.70
C GLN A 328 12.96 -7.52 15.07
N MET A 329 12.15 -6.73 15.77
CA MET A 329 11.57 -7.13 17.06
C MET A 329 10.58 -8.29 16.90
N MET A 330 9.81 -8.31 15.81
CA MET A 330 8.86 -9.38 15.50
C MET A 330 9.58 -10.68 15.11
N ASP A 331 10.69 -10.58 14.40
CA ASP A 331 11.51 -11.74 14.04
C ASP A 331 12.20 -12.31 15.29
N PHE A 332 12.65 -11.44 16.21
CA PHE A 332 13.20 -11.85 17.49
C PHE A 332 12.18 -12.65 18.32
N SER A 333 10.93 -12.16 18.43
CA SER A 333 9.90 -12.87 19.20
C SER A 333 9.57 -14.24 18.59
N ARG A 334 9.40 -14.31 17.28
CA ARG A 334 9.14 -15.58 16.56
C ARG A 334 10.23 -16.61 16.76
N GLN A 335 11.49 -16.18 16.81
CA GLN A 335 12.63 -17.09 16.94
C GLN A 335 12.93 -17.53 18.37
N ARG A 336 12.47 -16.78 19.38
CA ARG A 336 12.96 -16.94 20.77
C ARG A 336 11.88 -17.08 21.84
N LEU A 337 10.65 -16.67 21.55
CA LEU A 337 9.59 -16.55 22.56
C LEU A 337 8.35 -17.40 22.24
N ILE A 338 8.10 -17.75 20.98
CA ILE A 338 7.03 -18.68 20.61
C ILE A 338 7.48 -20.09 21.02
N SER A 339 6.69 -20.75 21.87
CA SER A 339 6.97 -22.11 22.35
C SER A 339 6.86 -23.16 21.24
N ASP A 340 7.71 -24.19 21.29
CA ASP A 340 7.69 -25.31 20.33
C ASP A 340 6.32 -26.02 20.26
N ASP A 341 5.50 -25.94 21.31
CA ASP A 341 4.16 -26.53 21.39
C ASP A 341 3.08 -25.81 20.55
N GLU A 342 3.36 -24.62 20.00
CA GLU A 342 2.49 -23.90 19.05
C GLU A 342 2.87 -24.12 17.58
N HIS A 343 3.70 -25.13 17.26
CA HIS A 343 4.03 -25.48 15.87
C HIS A 343 2.94 -26.25 15.10
N ASN A 344 1.73 -26.34 15.63
CA ASN A 344 0.58 -26.86 14.91
C ASN A 344 -0.52 -25.80 14.81
N VAL A 345 -0.41 -24.93 13.81
CA VAL A 345 -1.37 -24.74 12.69
C VAL A 345 -0.96 -23.43 11.97
N ASP A 346 -0.76 -23.55 10.66
CA ASP A 346 -0.51 -22.48 9.68
C ASP A 346 0.83 -21.74 9.75
N SER A 347 1.84 -22.41 9.19
CA SER A 347 2.95 -21.74 8.53
C SER A 347 2.44 -20.86 7.38
N VAL A 348 2.03 -19.63 7.70
CA VAL A 348 1.92 -18.54 6.72
C VAL A 348 3.33 -18.15 6.32
N PHE A 349 3.94 -19.00 5.49
CA PHE A 349 4.98 -18.54 4.57
C PHE A 349 4.33 -17.46 3.71
N ILE A 350 4.73 -16.22 3.94
CA ILE A 350 4.65 -15.18 2.92
C ILE A 350 5.56 -15.66 1.77
N LYS A 351 5.00 -16.49 0.88
CA LYS A 351 5.54 -16.69 -0.45
C LYS A 351 5.40 -15.35 -1.14
N LEU A 352 6.48 -14.57 -1.13
CA LEU A 352 6.80 -13.65 -2.21
C LEU A 352 6.73 -14.46 -3.52
N ARG A 353 5.56 -14.46 -4.17
CA ARG A 353 5.35 -15.09 -5.48
C ARG A 353 5.97 -14.19 -6.53
N CYS A 354 7.23 -14.43 -6.85
CA CYS A 354 7.73 -14.14 -8.20
C CYS A 354 7.05 -15.12 -9.17
N HIS A 355 6.13 -14.61 -10.00
CA HIS A 355 5.57 -15.38 -11.11
C HIS A 355 6.65 -15.63 -12.17
N ARG A 356 6.97 -16.91 -12.42
CA ARG A 356 7.51 -17.38 -13.69
C ARG A 356 6.39 -18.06 -14.48
N PRO A 357 6.33 -17.91 -15.82
CA PRO A 357 5.23 -18.42 -16.63
C PRO A 357 5.31 -19.95 -16.83
N PRO A 358 4.18 -20.63 -17.07
CA PRO A 358 4.15 -22.08 -17.23
C PRO A 358 4.47 -22.50 -18.66
N HIS A 359 5.36 -23.49 -18.82
CA HIS A 359 5.38 -24.36 -19.99
C HIS A 359 4.63 -25.65 -19.70
N GLY A 360 3.81 -26.05 -20.67
CA GLY A 360 2.79 -27.08 -20.58
C GLY A 360 3.31 -28.51 -20.37
N GLY A 361 2.42 -29.34 -19.82
CA GLY A 361 2.67 -30.74 -19.52
C GLY A 361 2.36 -31.69 -20.66
N SER A 362 2.64 -32.98 -20.43
CA SER A 362 1.61 -34.02 -20.28
C SER A 362 2.23 -35.36 -19.85
N MET A 363 1.56 -36.06 -18.92
CA MET A 363 1.25 -37.50 -18.87
C MET A 363 2.41 -38.54 -18.93
N THR A 364 2.48 -39.66 -18.19
CA THR A 364 1.48 -40.54 -17.52
C THR A 364 2.20 -41.66 -16.73
N GLN A 365 1.53 -42.21 -15.68
CA GLN A 365 1.64 -43.58 -15.09
C GLN A 365 2.99 -43.97 -14.42
N GLY A 366 3.13 -44.74 -13.33
CA GLY A 366 2.27 -45.55 -12.46
C GLY A 366 3.14 -46.64 -11.78
N LEU A 367 3.13 -46.71 -10.44
CA LEU A 367 3.59 -47.78 -9.52
C LEU A 367 5.05 -48.33 -9.51
N TRP A 368 5.59 -48.44 -8.28
CA TRP A 368 6.87 -49.01 -7.77
C TRP A 368 6.95 -50.58 -7.87
N PRO A 369 8.05 -51.33 -7.53
CA PRO A 369 9.20 -50.98 -6.66
C PRO A 369 10.63 -51.57 -6.97
N SER A 370 11.61 -51.06 -6.19
CA SER A 370 12.83 -51.72 -5.64
C SER A 370 13.95 -52.30 -6.55
N GLY A 371 15.21 -51.90 -6.27
CA GLY A 371 16.41 -52.72 -6.51
C GLY A 371 17.60 -52.02 -7.18
N GLN A 372 18.64 -51.69 -6.40
CA GLN A 372 20.04 -51.47 -6.84
C GLN A 372 20.81 -52.82 -6.81
N PRO A 373 22.10 -52.96 -7.22
CA PRO A 373 22.99 -52.13 -8.07
C PRO A 373 23.87 -52.96 -9.06
N SER A 374 24.70 -52.29 -9.89
CA SER A 374 26.12 -52.63 -10.29
C SER A 374 26.46 -52.30 -11.78
N ILE A 375 27.32 -51.31 -12.08
CA ILE A 375 28.78 -51.30 -12.44
C ILE A 375 29.17 -51.92 -13.82
N LYS A 376 29.90 -51.10 -14.63
CA LYS A 376 30.91 -51.35 -15.72
C LYS A 376 30.46 -50.90 -17.12
N HIS A 377 31.02 -49.82 -17.68
CA HIS A 377 32.33 -49.58 -18.36
C HIS A 377 32.29 -49.78 -19.90
N ASP A 378 32.75 -48.71 -20.58
CA ASP A 378 33.56 -48.65 -21.81
C ASP A 378 32.98 -48.65 -23.26
N TYR A 379 33.11 -47.45 -23.86
CA TYR A 379 33.82 -47.06 -25.11
C TYR A 379 33.42 -47.51 -26.55
N ILE A 380 33.71 -46.56 -27.47
CA ILE A 380 33.90 -46.61 -28.95
C ILE A 380 32.68 -46.14 -29.80
N LEU A 381 32.60 -44.94 -30.43
CA LEU A 381 33.32 -44.26 -31.55
C LEU A 381 33.11 -44.88 -32.95
N TYR A 382 32.26 -44.30 -33.81
CA TYR A 382 32.61 -43.69 -35.12
C TYR A 382 31.39 -43.27 -35.99
N GLU A 383 31.67 -42.23 -36.77
CA GLU A 383 30.95 -41.40 -37.74
C GLU A 383 29.93 -42.03 -38.71
N ALA A 384 28.90 -41.24 -39.08
CA ALA A 384 28.62 -40.93 -40.49
C ALA A 384 27.67 -39.73 -40.65
N ASN A 385 28.16 -38.74 -41.41
CA ASN A 385 27.53 -37.48 -41.76
C ASN A 385 26.41 -37.63 -42.80
N ALA A 386 25.69 -36.51 -42.98
CA ALA A 386 24.85 -36.15 -44.13
C ALA A 386 23.35 -36.44 -44.05
N MET A 387 22.66 -35.91 -43.03
CA MET A 387 21.22 -35.54 -43.14
C MET A 387 20.80 -34.33 -42.28
N HIS A 388 21.75 -33.54 -41.76
CA HIS A 388 21.43 -32.40 -40.88
C HIS A 388 21.43 -31.01 -41.55
N LEU A 389 21.81 -30.89 -42.83
CA LEU A 389 21.93 -29.57 -43.48
C LEU A 389 20.66 -29.11 -44.23
N LEU A 390 19.69 -30.01 -44.47
CA LEU A 390 18.40 -29.67 -45.11
C LEU A 390 17.26 -29.39 -44.12
N ALA A 391 17.43 -29.76 -42.84
CA ALA A 391 16.44 -29.51 -41.78
C ALA A 391 16.60 -28.13 -41.11
N VAL A 392 17.78 -27.51 -41.19
CA VAL A 392 18.05 -26.18 -40.59
C VAL A 392 17.64 -25.03 -41.53
N ILE A 393 17.60 -25.25 -42.84
CA ILE A 393 17.19 -24.21 -43.81
C ILE A 393 15.66 -24.07 -43.90
N ARG A 394 14.89 -25.13 -43.60
CA ARG A 394 13.42 -25.09 -43.56
C ARG A 394 12.84 -24.51 -42.27
N SER A 395 13.58 -24.52 -41.16
CA SER A 395 13.15 -23.93 -39.89
C SER A 395 13.45 -22.42 -39.77
N VAL A 396 14.39 -21.90 -40.57
CA VAL A 396 14.71 -20.46 -40.59
C VAL A 396 13.76 -19.65 -41.49
N PHE A 397 13.18 -20.25 -42.54
CA PHE A 397 12.24 -19.55 -43.43
C PHE A 397 10.78 -19.52 -42.96
N SER A 398 10.39 -20.32 -41.95
CA SER A 398 9.04 -20.26 -41.36
C SER A 398 8.96 -19.35 -40.13
N PHE A 399 10.09 -18.82 -39.64
CA PHE A 399 10.15 -17.93 -38.48
C PHE A 399 10.24 -16.44 -38.85
N LEU A 400 10.46 -16.11 -40.13
CA LEU A 400 10.58 -14.73 -40.62
C LEU A 400 9.28 -14.17 -41.24
N SER A 401 8.19 -14.95 -41.28
CA SER A 401 6.88 -14.52 -41.80
C SER A 401 5.79 -14.33 -40.73
N CYS A 402 6.10 -14.49 -39.44
CA CYS A 402 5.15 -14.30 -38.32
C CYS A 402 5.47 -13.11 -37.41
N LEU A 403 6.41 -12.24 -37.79
CA LEU A 403 6.81 -11.05 -37.02
C LEU A 403 6.41 -9.71 -37.66
N TYR A 404 5.66 -9.74 -38.76
CA TYR A 404 5.03 -8.56 -39.36
C TYR A 404 3.60 -8.91 -39.79
N LEU A 405 2.64 -8.10 -39.34
CA LEU A 405 1.17 -8.28 -39.34
C LEU A 405 0.65 -9.16 -38.18
N PRO A 406 0.14 -8.54 -37.09
CA PRO A 406 -1.02 -7.66 -37.15
C PRO A 406 -0.85 -6.40 -36.27
N LEU A 407 -0.32 -5.32 -36.83
CA LEU A 407 -0.37 -3.97 -36.24
C LEU A 407 -1.36 -3.05 -36.97
N LEU A 408 -2.21 -3.61 -37.84
CA LEU A 408 -3.12 -2.87 -38.71
C LEU A 408 -4.61 -3.23 -38.55
N TYR A 409 -4.98 -3.96 -37.49
CA TYR A 409 -6.39 -4.33 -37.21
C TYR A 409 -6.90 -3.92 -35.81
N CYS A 410 -6.23 -2.99 -35.13
CA CYS A 410 -6.69 -2.43 -33.84
C CYS A 410 -6.81 -0.90 -33.83
N VAL A 411 -7.05 -0.26 -34.99
CA VAL A 411 -7.16 1.22 -35.08
C VAL A 411 -8.54 1.69 -35.60
N SER A 412 -9.54 0.83 -35.75
CA SER A 412 -10.83 1.26 -36.34
C SER A 412 -12.12 0.82 -35.67
N LEU A 413 -12.09 0.30 -34.44
CA LEU A 413 -13.29 0.18 -33.62
C LEU A 413 -12.92 0.40 -32.16
N PHE A 414 -13.23 1.58 -31.63
CA PHE A 414 -13.70 1.82 -30.25
C PHE A 414 -13.80 3.34 -30.07
N ARG A 415 -14.75 3.91 -30.79
CA ARG A 415 -15.37 5.19 -30.46
C ARG A 415 -16.57 4.79 -29.62
N ASP A 416 -16.46 4.89 -28.30
CA ASP A 416 -17.54 5.24 -27.36
C ASP A 416 -17.08 5.11 -25.89
N ASN A 417 -17.53 6.06 -25.07
CA ASN A 417 -17.14 6.33 -23.69
C ASN A 417 -17.30 5.11 -22.76
N ALA A 418 -16.19 4.62 -22.18
CA ALA A 418 -16.17 3.91 -20.88
C ALA A 418 -14.74 3.88 -20.31
N LEU A 419 -14.62 3.99 -18.99
CA LEU A 419 -13.37 3.99 -18.22
C LEU A 419 -12.49 2.75 -18.54
N PHE A 420 -11.47 2.92 -19.38
CA PHE A 420 -10.32 2.02 -19.40
C PHE A 420 -9.16 2.73 -18.70
N ILE A 421 -9.03 2.47 -17.40
CA ILE A 421 -7.74 2.61 -16.72
C ILE A 421 -6.87 1.52 -17.35
N ILE A 422 -6.23 1.87 -18.46
CA ILE A 422 -5.24 1.04 -19.12
C ILE A 422 -4.25 0.60 -18.05
N PHE A 423 -4.07 -0.72 -17.96
CA PHE A 423 -3.00 -1.41 -17.26
C PHE A 423 -1.84 -0.46 -16.98
N LEU A 424 -1.55 -0.19 -15.71
CA LEU A 424 -0.27 0.37 -15.34
C LEU A 424 0.71 -0.79 -15.47
N PRO A 425 1.53 -0.91 -16.54
CA PRO A 425 2.82 -1.52 -16.31
C PRO A 425 3.45 -0.68 -15.19
N PHE A 426 4.06 -1.33 -14.20
CA PHE A 426 5.11 -0.66 -13.43
C PHE A 426 5.93 0.16 -14.42
N PRO A 427 6.14 1.47 -14.18
CA PRO A 427 6.89 2.26 -15.14
C PRO A 427 8.22 1.52 -15.37
N PRO A 428 8.59 1.21 -16.62
CA PRO A 428 9.94 0.73 -16.87
C PRO A 428 10.85 1.77 -16.23
N PRO A 429 11.87 1.34 -15.49
CA PRO A 429 12.63 2.23 -14.65
C PRO A 429 13.17 3.36 -15.54
N ALA A 430 12.81 4.59 -15.18
CA ALA A 430 13.05 5.75 -16.02
C ALA A 430 14.56 5.98 -16.12
N ASN A 431 15.17 5.40 -17.15
CA ASN A 431 16.58 5.52 -17.42
C ASN A 431 16.81 6.84 -18.16
N PHE A 432 17.50 7.77 -17.51
CA PHE A 432 17.90 9.03 -18.13
C PHE A 432 18.80 8.84 -19.36
N GLY A 433 19.37 7.64 -19.54
CA GLY A 433 20.26 7.32 -20.64
C GLY A 433 19.64 7.26 -22.05
N ASN A 434 18.30 7.27 -22.20
CA ASN A 434 17.64 7.15 -23.51
C ASN A 434 16.88 8.40 -23.99
N THR A 435 16.89 9.51 -23.25
CA THR A 435 16.46 10.81 -23.79
C THR A 435 17.60 11.44 -24.59
N SER A 436 17.91 10.85 -25.75
CA SER A 436 18.70 11.55 -26.76
C SER A 436 17.77 12.49 -27.54
N GLU A 437 17.55 13.69 -27.02
CA GLU A 437 17.11 14.79 -27.87
C GLU A 437 18.02 16.00 -27.69
N LYS A 438 18.60 16.37 -28.83
CA LYS A 438 19.53 17.46 -29.04
C LYS A 438 18.80 18.78 -28.80
N GLU A 439 18.85 19.34 -27.60
CA GLU A 439 18.72 20.78 -27.44
C GLU A 439 20.09 21.41 -27.23
N LYS A 440 20.63 21.91 -28.34
CA LYS A 440 21.67 22.92 -28.35
C LYS A 440 21.17 24.13 -27.55
N ILE A 441 21.62 24.29 -26.32
CA ILE A 441 21.51 25.57 -25.63
C ILE A 441 22.56 26.48 -26.24
N THR A 442 22.13 27.29 -27.20
CA THR A 442 22.91 28.39 -27.76
C THR A 442 22.97 29.48 -26.71
N VAL A 443 24.13 29.67 -26.10
CA VAL A 443 24.47 30.88 -25.34
C VAL A 443 24.48 32.05 -26.34
N GLY A 444 23.60 33.02 -26.14
CA GLY A 444 23.49 34.20 -26.97
C GLY A 444 23.03 35.39 -26.14
N GLU A 445 24.00 36.15 -25.65
CA GLU A 445 23.79 37.49 -25.11
C GLU A 445 23.01 38.36 -26.10
N ARG A 446 21.97 39.02 -25.61
CA ARG A 446 21.63 40.38 -26.05
C ARG A 446 20.90 41.13 -24.96
N SER A 447 21.64 42.10 -24.41
CA SER A 447 21.17 43.25 -23.69
C SER A 447 20.04 43.97 -24.44
N LEU A 448 19.03 44.43 -23.69
CA LEU A 448 18.32 45.68 -23.94
C LEU A 448 17.48 46.06 -22.70
N ASP A 449 18.13 46.90 -21.90
CA ASP A 449 17.61 47.97 -21.06
C ASP A 449 16.18 48.48 -21.43
N LYS A 450 15.25 48.46 -20.45
CA LYS A 450 14.56 49.68 -19.97
C LYS A 450 13.47 49.42 -18.92
N ARG A 451 13.60 50.22 -17.86
CA ARG A 451 12.56 50.88 -17.03
C ARG A 451 11.84 50.08 -15.93
N HIS A 452 12.37 50.28 -14.72
CA HIS A 452 11.59 50.54 -13.51
C HIS A 452 10.48 51.58 -13.77
N ASP A 453 9.28 51.29 -13.26
CA ASP A 453 8.47 52.27 -12.54
C ASP A 453 7.52 51.53 -11.60
N GLU A 454 7.69 51.81 -10.31
CA GLU A 454 6.81 51.43 -9.21
C GLU A 454 5.44 52.11 -9.37
N LYS A 455 4.35 51.38 -9.10
CA LYS A 455 3.06 52.00 -8.76
C LYS A 455 2.54 51.44 -7.45
N GLN A 456 2.73 52.26 -6.42
CA GLN A 456 2.04 52.19 -5.14
C GLN A 456 0.57 52.64 -5.27
N ILE A 457 -0.25 52.01 -4.45
CA ILE A 457 -1.68 52.16 -4.26
C ILE A 457 -1.96 53.28 -3.28
N VAL A 458 -2.72 54.33 -3.65
CA VAL A 458 -3.59 55.19 -2.80
C VAL A 458 -4.51 55.92 -3.81
N GLY A 459 -5.84 55.94 -3.78
CA GLY A 459 -6.78 56.16 -2.67
C GLY A 459 -7.67 57.33 -3.10
N SER A 460 -8.81 57.02 -3.70
CA SER A 460 -9.80 57.97 -4.22
C SER A 460 -10.75 58.44 -3.11
N ARG A 461 -10.87 59.76 -2.89
CA ARG A 461 -12.13 60.44 -2.53
C ARG A 461 -11.97 61.96 -2.58
N SER A 462 -12.63 62.54 -3.57
CA SER A 462 -12.83 63.98 -3.75
C SER A 462 -13.94 64.52 -2.83
N HIS A 463 -13.68 65.63 -2.15
CA HIS A 463 -14.70 66.51 -1.58
C HIS A 463 -14.87 67.75 -2.46
N GLY A 464 -16.13 68.06 -2.77
CA GLY A 464 -16.55 69.28 -3.45
C GLY A 464 -16.62 70.47 -2.51
N SER A 465 -16.37 71.63 -3.09
CA SER A 465 -16.05 72.93 -2.49
C SER A 465 -17.27 73.74 -2.04
N ARG A 466 -17.09 74.61 -1.03
CA ARG A 466 -17.23 76.10 -1.07
C ARG A 466 -17.49 76.69 0.33
N PRO A 467 -17.28 78.01 0.52
CA PRO A 467 -16.35 78.94 -0.12
C PRO A 467 -15.19 79.35 0.79
#